data_AF-A0A3B5KQC4-F1
#
_entry.id   AF-A0A3B5KQC4-F1
#
_cell.length_a   1.000
_cell.length_b   1.000
_cell.length_c   1.000
_cell.angle_alpha   90.00
_cell.angle_beta   90.00
_cell.angle_gamma   90.00
#
_symmetry.space_group_name_H-M   'P 1'
#
loop_
_entity.id
_entity.type
_entity.pdbx_description
1 polymer ?
#
loop_
_entity_poly.entity_id
_entity_poly.type
_entity_poly.pdbx_seq_one_letter_code
_entity_poly.pdbx_strand_id
1 'polypeptide(L)'
;MDRTDLIQKAKLAEQAERYDDMADCMREVTEMGGELSNEERNLLSVAYKNVVGARRSAWRVMSSIGLKTDGSEKKQQMVKEYREKVEKELEDICNNVLVCAAYPPVLKVLYIGSC
;
A
#
# COMPACT_ATOMS: atom_id res chain seq x y z
N MET A 1 -7.93 5.56 20.66
CA MET A 1 -6.98 6.70 20.60
C MET A 1 -7.75 7.91 20.13
N ASP A 2 -7.36 9.11 20.53
CA ASP A 2 -7.97 10.31 19.95
C ASP A 2 -7.40 10.56 18.55
N ARG A 3 -8.12 11.33 17.72
CA ARG A 3 -7.70 11.68 16.36
C ARG A 3 -6.30 12.31 16.37
N THR A 4 -6.03 13.20 17.33
CA THR A 4 -4.73 13.85 17.47
C THR A 4 -3.61 12.87 17.78
N ASP A 5 -3.86 11.85 18.62
CA ASP A 5 -2.87 10.82 18.94
C ASP A 5 -2.51 10.00 17.69
N LEU A 6 -3.51 9.65 16.88
CA LEU A 6 -3.32 8.91 15.63
C LEU A 6 -2.49 9.71 14.63
N ILE A 7 -2.73 11.02 14.51
CA ILE A 7 -1.93 11.90 13.65
C ILE A 7 -0.49 12.03 14.14
N GLN A 8 -0.26 12.17 15.45
CA GLN A 8 1.09 12.18 16.00
C GLN A 8 1.81 10.85 15.75
N LYS A 9 1.12 9.72 15.93
CA LYS A 9 1.65 8.39 15.65
C LYS A 9 1.97 8.20 14.17
N ALA A 10 1.13 8.69 13.26
CA ALA A 10 1.39 8.67 11.83
C ALA A 10 2.65 9.47 11.46
N LYS A 11 2.86 10.65 12.07
CA LYS A 11 4.09 11.45 11.87
C LYS A 11 5.35 10.77 12.40
N LEU A 12 5.25 10.05 13.51
CA LEU A 12 6.36 9.24 14.03
C LEU A 12 6.66 8.05 13.11
N ALA A 13 5.62 7.40 12.59
CA ALA A 13 5.74 6.31 11.64
C ALA A 13 6.38 6.78 10.31
N GLU A 14 6.03 7.98 9.82
CA GLU A 14 6.66 8.62 8.67
C GLU A 14 8.17 8.79 8.87
N GLN A 15 8.60 9.35 10.01
CA GLN A 15 10.01 9.54 10.34
C GLN A 15 10.79 8.22 10.48
N ALA A 16 10.09 7.14 10.87
CA ALA A 16 10.66 5.81 10.96
C ALA A 16 10.57 5.01 9.64
N GLU A 17 10.07 5.62 8.56
CA GLU A 17 9.79 4.98 7.27
C GLU A 17 8.87 3.73 7.37
N ARG A 18 8.06 3.67 8.44
CA ARG A 18 7.09 2.60 8.67
C ARG A 18 5.74 2.98 8.05
N TYR A 19 5.69 3.01 6.73
CA TYR A 19 4.52 3.50 6.00
C TYR A 19 3.28 2.61 6.15
N ASP A 20 3.43 1.30 6.43
CA ASP A 20 2.30 0.42 6.73
C ASP A 20 1.61 0.86 8.04
N ASP A 21 2.39 1.08 9.12
CA ASP A 21 1.88 1.61 10.39
C ASP A 21 1.25 3.00 10.22
N MET A 22 1.85 3.83 9.38
CA MET A 22 1.32 5.16 9.04
C MET A 22 -0.05 5.03 8.35
N ALA A 23 -0.18 4.10 7.40
CA ALA A 23 -1.43 3.86 6.68
C ALA A 23 -2.53 3.33 7.62
N ASP A 24 -2.20 2.44 8.55
CA ASP A 24 -3.13 1.94 9.56
C ASP A 24 -3.64 3.07 10.48
N CYS A 25 -2.74 3.94 10.97
CA CYS A 25 -3.13 5.08 11.80
C CYS A 25 -4.03 6.06 11.03
N MET A 26 -3.68 6.35 9.77
CA MET A 26 -4.46 7.25 8.93
C MET A 26 -5.81 6.66 8.52
N ARG A 27 -5.90 5.33 8.35
CA ARG A 27 -7.18 4.63 8.15
C ARG A 27 -8.09 4.83 9.35
N GLU A 28 -7.60 4.59 10.56
CA GLU A 28 -8.39 4.83 11.78
C GLU A 28 -8.90 6.28 11.85
N VAL A 29 -8.09 7.28 11.47
CA VAL A 29 -8.53 8.69 11.40
C VAL A 29 -9.68 8.89 10.42
N THR A 30 -9.66 8.20 9.26
CA THR A 30 -10.77 8.27 8.30
C THR A 30 -12.04 7.57 8.81
N GLU A 31 -11.90 6.46 9.53
CA GLU A 31 -13.01 5.70 10.12
C GLU A 31 -13.68 6.43 11.29
N MET A 32 -12.93 7.26 12.02
CA MET A 32 -13.48 8.15 13.06
C MET A 32 -14.48 9.18 12.49
N GLY A 33 -14.51 9.36 11.16
CA GLY A 33 -15.41 10.27 10.47
C GLY A 33 -15.03 11.75 10.63
N GLY A 34 -15.73 12.61 9.88
CA GLY A 34 -15.44 14.05 9.80
C GLY A 34 -14.49 14.41 8.65
N GLU A 35 -14.54 15.67 8.22
CA GLU A 35 -13.67 16.13 7.12
C GLU A 35 -12.19 16.03 7.50
N LEU A 36 -11.39 15.58 6.55
CA LEU A 36 -9.94 15.59 6.66
C LEU A 36 -9.41 16.97 6.29
N SER A 37 -8.60 17.54 7.17
CA SER A 37 -7.78 18.71 6.89
C SER A 37 -6.78 18.43 5.77
N ASN A 38 -6.20 19.50 5.22
CA ASN A 38 -5.18 19.36 4.18
C ASN A 38 -3.94 18.60 4.66
N GLU A 39 -3.57 18.76 5.94
CA GLU A 39 -2.45 18.04 6.53
C GLU A 39 -2.75 16.54 6.64
N GLU A 40 -3.93 16.16 7.14
CA GLU A 40 -4.35 14.77 7.25
C GLU A 40 -4.46 14.11 5.87
N ARG A 41 -5.00 14.80 4.86
CA ARG A 41 -5.02 14.30 3.47
C ARG A 41 -3.62 14.09 2.90
N ASN A 42 -2.68 14.98 3.22
CA ASN A 42 -1.30 14.83 2.78
C ASN A 42 -0.65 13.61 3.44
N LEU A 43 -0.82 13.42 4.75
CA LEU A 43 -0.31 12.25 5.48
C LEU A 43 -0.90 10.95 4.92
N LEU A 44 -2.21 10.91 4.65
CA LEU A 44 -2.88 9.78 4.01
C LEU A 44 -2.26 9.46 2.65
N SER A 45 -2.02 10.49 1.83
CA SER A 45 -1.43 10.35 0.50
C SER A 45 0.01 9.83 0.56
N VAL A 46 0.83 10.35 1.49
CA VAL A 46 2.22 9.93 1.70
C VAL A 46 2.27 8.47 2.15
N ALA A 47 1.44 8.09 3.12
CA ALA A 47 1.39 6.72 3.63
C ALA A 47 1.10 5.72 2.52
N TYR A 48 -0.04 5.88 1.83
CA TYR A 48 -0.47 4.92 0.82
C TYR A 48 0.40 4.92 -0.44
N LYS A 49 0.92 6.07 -0.88
CA LYS A 49 1.86 6.13 -2.01
C LYS A 49 3.11 5.29 -1.74
N ASN A 50 3.66 5.38 -0.53
CA ASN A 50 4.87 4.64 -0.16
C ASN A 50 4.60 3.15 0.04
N VAL A 51 3.49 2.80 0.71
CA VAL A 51 3.07 1.40 0.88
C VAL A 51 2.89 0.74 -0.49
N VAL A 52 2.09 1.33 -1.38
CA VAL A 52 1.84 0.72 -2.70
C VAL A 52 3.10 0.74 -3.57
N GLY A 53 3.91 1.79 -3.49
CA GLY A 53 5.20 1.87 -4.19
C GLY A 53 6.17 0.75 -3.80
N ALA A 54 6.30 0.46 -2.51
CA ALA A 54 7.13 -0.62 -2.00
C ALA A 54 6.65 -2.00 -2.50
N ARG A 55 5.32 -2.26 -2.45
CA ARG A 55 4.73 -3.53 -2.86
C ARG A 55 4.81 -3.73 -4.39
N ARG A 56 4.62 -2.67 -5.18
CA ARG A 56 4.87 -2.70 -6.64
C ARG A 56 6.33 -2.98 -6.98
N SER A 57 7.27 -2.42 -6.22
CA SER A 57 8.69 -2.71 -6.39
C SER A 57 8.99 -4.18 -6.10
N ALA A 58 8.47 -4.70 -4.99
CA ALA A 58 8.59 -6.12 -4.64
C ALA A 58 8.01 -7.04 -5.72
N TRP A 59 6.81 -6.73 -6.23
CA TRP A 59 6.17 -7.51 -7.30
C TRP A 59 7.00 -7.53 -8.60
N ARG A 60 7.61 -6.39 -8.99
CA ARG A 60 8.52 -6.33 -10.15
C ARG A 60 9.76 -7.21 -9.95
N VAL A 61 10.35 -7.16 -8.76
CA VAL A 61 11.50 -8.01 -8.42
C VAL A 61 11.11 -9.49 -8.50
N MET A 62 9.99 -9.88 -7.92
CA MET A 62 9.48 -11.26 -7.98
C MET A 62 9.25 -11.72 -9.42
N SER A 63 8.67 -10.86 -10.25
CA SER A 63 8.47 -11.14 -11.68
C SER A 63 9.79 -11.35 -12.41
N SER A 64 10.82 -10.56 -12.09
CA SER A 64 12.16 -10.72 -12.67
C SER A 64 12.89 -11.99 -12.21
N ILE A 65 12.65 -12.44 -10.97
CA ILE A 65 13.21 -13.69 -10.43
C ILE A 65 12.56 -14.90 -11.12
N GLY A 66 11.24 -14.86 -11.35
CA GLY A 66 10.54 -15.92 -12.07
C GLY A 66 11.11 -16.17 -13.47
N LEU A 67 11.48 -15.11 -14.20
CA LEU A 67 12.09 -15.22 -15.53
C LEU A 67 13.49 -15.83 -15.54
N LYS A 68 14.24 -15.75 -14.42
CA LYS A 68 15.63 -16.24 -14.30
C LYS A 68 15.73 -17.64 -13.69
N THR A 69 14.61 -18.25 -13.32
CA THR A 69 14.62 -19.52 -12.60
C THR A 69 14.73 -20.68 -13.60
N ASP A 70 15.94 -21.20 -13.77
CA ASP A 70 16.24 -22.38 -14.59
C ASP A 70 15.50 -23.62 -14.04
N GLY A 71 14.46 -24.05 -14.74
CA GLY A 71 13.95 -25.43 -14.83
C GLY A 71 13.47 -26.17 -13.57
N SER A 72 13.68 -25.65 -12.36
CA SER A 72 13.23 -26.30 -11.12
C SER A 72 11.77 -25.96 -10.87
N GLU A 73 10.85 -26.87 -11.21
CA GLU A 73 9.40 -26.74 -10.99
C GLU A 73 9.07 -26.27 -9.57
N LYS A 74 9.78 -26.78 -8.55
CA LYS A 74 9.59 -26.37 -7.15
C LYS A 74 9.88 -24.89 -6.92
N LYS A 75 10.94 -24.34 -7.52
CA LYS A 75 11.28 -22.92 -7.39
C LYS A 75 10.29 -22.04 -8.16
N GLN A 76 9.87 -22.47 -9.34
CA GLN A 76 8.85 -21.76 -10.12
C GLN A 76 7.51 -21.69 -9.38
N GLN A 77 7.09 -22.80 -8.75
CA GLN A 77 5.88 -22.85 -7.94
C GLN A 77 5.97 -21.91 -6.73
N MET A 78 7.08 -21.92 -5.97
CA MET A 78 7.28 -21.00 -4.85
C MET A 78 7.25 -19.52 -5.28
N VAL A 79 7.88 -19.18 -6.41
CA VAL A 79 7.86 -17.82 -6.95
C VAL A 79 6.45 -17.41 -7.36
N LYS A 80 5.68 -18.32 -7.97
CA LYS A 80 4.29 -18.07 -8.36
C LYS A 80 3.39 -17.82 -7.16
N GLU A 81 3.44 -18.69 -6.15
CA GLU A 81 2.65 -18.53 -4.91
C GLU A 81 2.97 -17.21 -4.20
N TYR A 82 4.26 -16.85 -4.13
CA TYR A 82 4.66 -15.60 -3.50
C TYR A 82 4.23 -14.37 -4.32
N ARG A 83 4.24 -14.45 -5.66
CA ARG A 83 3.71 -13.40 -6.53
C ARG A 83 2.22 -13.18 -6.32
N GLU A 84 1.43 -14.25 -6.28
CA GLU A 84 -0.02 -14.19 -6.03
C GLU A 84 -0.32 -13.61 -4.64
N LYS A 85 0.51 -13.92 -3.63
CA LYS A 85 0.39 -13.31 -2.30
C LYS A 85 0.60 -11.79 -2.34
N VAL A 86 1.66 -11.32 -3.00
CA VAL A 86 1.95 -9.87 -3.13
C VAL A 86 0.86 -9.17 -3.94
N GLU A 87 0.28 -9.83 -4.94
CA GLU A 87 -0.82 -9.30 -5.73
C GLU A 87 -2.10 -9.12 -4.90
N LYS A 88 -2.44 -10.11 -4.06
CA LYS A 88 -3.55 -9.98 -3.10
C LYS A 88 -3.32 -8.87 -2.09
N GLU A 89 -2.11 -8.75 -1.53
CA GLU A 89 -1.77 -7.65 -0.62
C GLU A 89 -1.93 -6.28 -1.32
N LEU A 90 -1.50 -6.15 -2.58
CA LEU A 90 -1.69 -4.94 -3.37
C LEU A 90 -3.17 -4.62 -3.61
N GLU A 91 -3.97 -5.63 -3.96
CA GLU A 91 -5.42 -5.49 -4.17
C GLU A 91 -6.12 -5.06 -2.88
N ASP A 92 -5.81 -5.70 -1.75
CA ASP A 92 -6.38 -5.35 -0.44
C ASP A 92 -6.02 -3.93 -0.02
N ILE A 93 -4.75 -3.51 -0.22
CA ILE A 93 -4.33 -2.13 0.08
C ILE A 93 -5.06 -1.14 -0.83
N CYS A 94 -5.21 -1.44 -2.12
CA CYS A 94 -5.92 -0.59 -3.07
C CYS A 94 -7.41 -0.47 -2.73
N ASN A 95 -8.04 -1.58 -2.33
CA ASN A 95 -9.43 -1.62 -1.89
C ASN A 95 -9.62 -0.80 -0.61
N ASN A 96 -8.70 -0.90 0.35
CA ASN A 96 -8.73 -0.07 1.56
C ASN A 96 -8.64 1.43 1.22
N VAL A 97 -7.80 1.81 0.25
CA VAL A 97 -7.72 3.21 -0.21
C VAL A 97 -9.02 3.66 -0.89
N LEU A 98 -9.62 2.83 -1.75
CA LEU A 98 -10.89 3.12 -2.43
C LEU A 98 -12.04 3.30 -1.45
N VAL A 99 -12.05 2.52 -0.36
CA VAL A 99 -13.07 2.64 0.70
C VAL A 99 -12.86 3.92 1.51
N CYS A 100 -11.61 4.27 1.83
CA CYS A 100 -11.29 5.49 2.59
C CYS A 100 -11.45 6.78 1.76
N ALA A 101 -11.18 6.71 0.46
CA ALA A 101 -11.30 7.81 -0.47
C ALA A 101 -12.50 7.58 -1.40
N ALA A 102 -13.65 8.17 -1.09
CA ALA A 102 -14.75 8.36 -2.04
C ALA A 102 -14.38 9.33 -3.20
N TYR A 103 -13.18 9.17 -3.79
CA TYR A 103 -12.57 9.98 -4.84
C TYR A 103 -11.96 9.06 -5.91
N PRO A 104 -12.66 8.84 -7.04
CA PRO A 104 -12.11 8.09 -8.17
C PRO A 104 -11.37 9.08 -9.09
N PRO A 105 -10.04 9.24 -8.94
CA PRO A 105 -9.20 8.94 -10.11
C PRO A 105 -7.78 8.43 -9.81
N VAL A 106 -7.28 8.47 -8.57
CA VAL A 106 -5.86 8.14 -8.29
C VAL A 106 -5.54 6.65 -8.46
N LEU A 107 -6.55 5.77 -8.37
CA LEU A 107 -6.36 4.34 -8.66
C LEU A 107 -6.27 4.01 -10.15
N LYS A 108 -6.83 4.82 -11.06
CA LYS A 108 -6.71 4.54 -12.51
C LYS A 108 -5.27 4.69 -13.02
N VAL A 109 -4.46 5.53 -12.39
CA VAL A 109 -3.04 5.70 -12.76
C VAL A 109 -2.18 4.55 -12.19
N LEU A 110 -2.64 3.85 -11.17
CA LEU A 110 -1.90 2.78 -10.51
C LEU A 110 -2.26 1.38 -10.99
N TYR A 111 -3.48 1.15 -11.50
CA TYR A 111 -3.97 -0.18 -11.85
C TYR A 111 -3.76 -0.60 -13.32
N ILE A 112 -3.43 0.29 -14.26
CA ILE A 112 -3.37 -0.06 -15.70
C ILE A 112 -2.28 0.72 -16.46
N GLY A 113 -1.12 0.95 -15.86
CA GLY A 113 0.02 1.58 -16.52
C GLY A 113 1.28 0.73 -16.37
N SER A 114 1.55 -0.11 -17.38
CA SER A 114 2.70 -1.03 -17.51
C SER A 114 2.49 -2.48 -17.04
N CYS A 115 1.38 -3.09 -17.47
CA CYS A 115 1.52 -4.39 -18.16
C CYS A 115 2.16 -4.14 -19.54
#